data_AF-X1L0A6-F1
#
_entry.id   AF-X1L0A6-F1
#
_cell.length_a   1.000
_cell.length_b   1.000
_cell.length_c   1.000
_cell.angle_alpha   90.00
_cell.angle_beta   90.00
_cell.angle_gamma   90.00
#
_symmetry.space_group_name_H-M   'P 1'
#
loop_
_entity.id
_entity.type
_entity.pdbx_description
1 polymer ?
#
loop_
_entity_poly.entity_id
_entity_poly.type
_entity_poly.pdbx_seq_one_letter_code
_entity_poly.pdbx_strand_id
1 'polypeptide(L)'
;MNTGVNVINNRGSITFSEACNLLKKSKRTVSRYIKSGWLNPERIESKRGTLEYRFNRADLVKFKKPGKTEDRTEQTRPESDIVAFLKDQIKVKDEQINQLIERSRETNILL
;
A
#
# COMPACT_ATOMS: atom_id res chain seq x y z
N MET A 1 13.91 -37.13 -24.83
CA MET A 1 12.52 -37.44 -24.41
C MET A 1 12.36 -37.03 -22.96
N ASN A 2 11.35 -36.20 -22.66
CA ASN A 2 10.41 -36.24 -21.52
C ASN A 2 10.84 -36.93 -20.22
N THR A 3 10.53 -36.48 -19.01
CA THR A 3 9.98 -35.26 -18.40
C THR A 3 9.92 -35.60 -16.90
N GLY A 4 10.07 -34.60 -16.04
CA GLY A 4 9.45 -34.61 -14.71
C GLY A 4 10.04 -35.59 -13.69
N VAL A 5 10.92 -35.06 -12.85
CA VAL A 5 10.86 -35.40 -11.43
C VAL A 5 10.74 -34.10 -10.64
N ASN A 6 9.57 -33.96 -10.02
CA ASN A 6 9.11 -32.87 -9.17
C ASN A 6 10.18 -32.44 -8.15
N VAL A 7 10.64 -31.19 -8.25
CA VAL A 7 11.42 -30.54 -7.19
C VAL A 7 10.46 -30.12 -6.09
N ILE A 8 10.16 -31.04 -5.16
CA ILE A 8 9.52 -30.72 -3.88
C ILE A 8 10.61 -30.79 -2.81
N ASN A 9 11.43 -29.75 -2.73
CA ASN A 9 12.34 -29.55 -1.59
C ASN A 9 11.71 -28.55 -0.61
N ASN A 10 11.09 -29.08 0.44
CA ASN A 10 10.89 -28.40 1.73
C ASN A 10 12.27 -28.04 2.32
N ARG A 11 12.52 -26.76 2.68
CA ARG A 11 13.37 -26.28 3.81
C ARG A 11 13.84 -24.83 3.61
N GLY A 12 13.32 -23.92 4.42
CA GLY A 12 13.85 -22.56 4.55
C GLY A 12 12.84 -21.69 5.27
N SER A 13 12.91 -21.67 6.60
CA SER A 13 12.23 -20.66 7.38
C SER A 13 12.70 -19.28 6.91
N ILE A 14 11.80 -18.45 6.38
CA ILE A 14 12.18 -17.14 5.88
C ILE A 14 12.10 -16.11 7.00
N THR A 15 12.93 -15.07 6.89
CA THR A 15 12.97 -13.94 7.82
C THR A 15 11.75 -13.05 7.66
N PHE A 16 11.55 -12.16 8.62
CA PHE A 16 10.50 -11.14 8.57
C PHE A 16 10.57 -10.24 7.32
N SER A 17 11.78 -9.83 6.91
CA SER A 17 11.97 -8.99 5.73
C SER A 17 11.60 -9.72 4.44
N GLU A 18 12.00 -10.99 4.32
CA GLU A 18 11.64 -11.83 3.17
C GLU A 18 10.13 -12.09 3.11
N ALA A 19 9.49 -12.30 4.27
CA ALA A 19 8.03 -12.43 4.34
C ALA A 19 7.31 -11.15 3.87
N CYS A 20 7.82 -9.96 4.20
CA CYS A 20 7.28 -8.69 3.71
C CYS A 20 7.36 -8.60 2.18
N ASN A 21 8.50 -8.97 1.61
CA ASN A 21 8.72 -8.96 0.16
C ASN A 21 7.84 -9.99 -0.55
N LEU A 22 7.70 -11.19 0.01
CA LEU A 22 6.89 -12.26 -0.55
C LEU A 22 5.39 -11.90 -0.56
N LEU A 23 4.89 -11.33 0.53
CA LEU A 23 3.50 -10.89 0.62
C LEU A 23 3.23 -9.57 -0.10
N LYS A 24 4.28 -8.86 -0.55
CA LYS A 24 4.22 -7.49 -1.07
C LYS A 24 3.47 -6.54 -0.11
N LYS A 25 3.77 -6.65 1.18
CA LYS A 25 3.17 -5.81 2.24
C LYS A 25 4.24 -5.15 3.10
N SER A 26 3.88 -4.00 3.68
CA SER A 26 4.77 -3.27 4.59
C SER A 26 5.01 -4.05 5.88
N LYS A 27 6.14 -3.76 6.54
CA LYS A 27 6.49 -4.31 7.87
C LYS A 27 5.34 -4.15 8.87
N ARG A 28 4.71 -2.96 8.88
CA ARG A 28 3.57 -2.67 9.77
C ARG A 28 2.39 -3.62 9.53
N THR A 29 2.07 -3.90 8.27
CA THR A 29 0.97 -4.79 7.89
C THR A 29 1.27 -6.23 8.28
N VAL A 30 2.47 -6.72 7.99
CA VAL A 30 2.87 -8.09 8.39
C VAL A 30 2.87 -8.24 9.91
N SER A 31 3.40 -7.25 10.66
CA SER A 31 3.31 -7.24 12.13
C SER A 31 1.87 -7.27 12.63
N ARG A 32 0.94 -6.58 11.96
CA ARG A 32 -0.49 -6.62 12.30
C ARG A 32 -1.05 -8.02 12.10
N TYR A 33 -0.71 -8.69 11.00
CA TYR A 33 -1.15 -10.06 10.74
C TYR A 33 -0.67 -11.04 11.82
N ILE A 34 0.53 -10.83 12.37
CA ILE A 34 1.04 -11.61 13.50
C ILE A 34 0.22 -11.31 14.76
N LYS A 35 0.02 -10.03 15.08
CA LYS A 35 -0.74 -9.61 16.27
C LYS A 35 -2.20 -10.06 16.23
N SER A 36 -2.80 -10.15 15.05
CA SER A 36 -4.17 -10.61 14.86
C SER A 36 -4.29 -12.14 14.75
N GLY A 37 -3.19 -12.89 14.87
CA GLY A 37 -3.17 -14.36 14.77
C GLY A 37 -3.39 -14.91 13.37
N TRP A 38 -3.28 -14.08 12.33
CA TRP A 38 -3.41 -14.50 10.93
C TRP A 38 -2.13 -15.10 10.37
N LEU A 39 -0.98 -14.66 10.88
CA LEU A 39 0.32 -15.27 10.62
C LEU A 39 0.93 -15.70 11.94
N ASN A 40 1.36 -16.95 12.02
CA ASN A 40 1.93 -17.53 13.24
C ASN A 40 3.38 -17.92 13.00
N PRO A 41 4.33 -16.96 12.90
CA PRO A 41 5.74 -17.28 12.81
C PRO A 41 6.28 -17.81 14.13
N GLU A 42 7.30 -18.65 14.02
CA GLU A 42 8.12 -19.05 15.16
C GLU A 42 8.99 -17.88 15.62
N ARG A 43 9.28 -17.84 16.92
CA ARG A 43 10.19 -16.87 17.55
C ARG A 43 11.46 -17.61 17.91
N ILE A 44 12.58 -17.23 17.31
CA ILE A 44 13.89 -17.81 17.61
C ILE A 44 14.82 -16.74 18.18
N GLU A 45 15.72 -17.15 19.06
CA GLU A 45 16.81 -16.27 19.48
C GLU A 45 17.93 -16.29 18.45
N SER A 46 18.35 -15.10 18.02
CA SER A 46 19.51 -14.92 17.17
C SER A 46 20.79 -15.21 17.96
N LYS A 47 21.90 -15.46 17.26
CA LYS A 47 23.23 -15.62 17.89
C LYS A 47 23.64 -14.40 18.73
N ARG A 48 23.03 -13.25 18.47
CA ARG A 48 23.24 -11.98 19.19
C ARG A 48 22.24 -11.75 20.34
N GLY A 49 21.39 -12.72 20.68
CA GLY A 49 20.38 -12.63 21.73
C GLY A 49 19.12 -11.83 21.36
N THR A 50 18.99 -11.37 20.12
CA THR A 50 17.77 -10.69 19.66
C THR A 50 16.72 -11.72 19.22
N LEU A 51 15.46 -11.49 19.56
CA LEU A 51 14.34 -12.35 19.17
C LEU A 51 13.89 -12.05 17.74
N GLU A 52 13.88 -13.07 16.88
CA GLU A 52 13.59 -12.97 15.44
C GLU A 52 12.39 -13.84 15.04
N TYR A 53 11.63 -13.38 14.05
CA TYR A 53 10.53 -14.15 13.45
C TYR A 53 11.01 -15.05 12.31
N ARG A 54 10.51 -16.29 12.31
CA ARG A 54 10.74 -17.29 11.26
C ARG A 54 9.42 -17.79 10.72
N PHE A 55 9.23 -17.63 9.41
CA PHE A 55 8.01 -17.98 8.72
C PHE A 55 8.20 -19.22 7.87
N ASN A 56 7.21 -20.11 7.88
CA ASN A 56 7.13 -21.15 6.88
C ASN A 56 6.70 -20.54 5.54
N ARG A 57 7.55 -20.71 4.52
CA ARG A 57 7.30 -20.18 3.19
C ARG A 57 6.01 -20.74 2.57
N ALA A 58 5.70 -22.02 2.80
CA ALA A 58 4.51 -22.65 2.24
C ALA A 58 3.22 -22.00 2.76
N ASP A 59 3.20 -21.64 4.05
CA ASP A 59 2.05 -21.01 4.69
C ASP A 59 1.85 -19.59 4.17
N LEU A 60 2.94 -18.85 3.93
CA LEU A 60 2.88 -17.51 3.35
C LEU A 60 2.43 -17.49 1.89
N VAL A 61 2.82 -18.49 1.08
CA VAL A 61 2.38 -18.58 -0.32
C VAL A 61 0.88 -18.89 -0.41
N LYS A 62 0.36 -19.70 0.51
CA LYS A 62 -1.08 -20.02 0.60
C LYS A 62 -1.89 -18.95 1.34
N PHE A 63 -1.23 -18.02 2.02
CA PHE A 63 -1.87 -17.02 2.83
C PHE A 63 -2.75 -16.11 1.98
N LYS A 64 -4.06 -16.18 2.23
CA LYS A 64 -5.05 -15.23 1.73
C LYS A 64 -5.67 -14.54 2.94
N LYS A 65 -5.58 -13.22 2.99
CA LYS A 65 -6.22 -12.43 4.03
C LYS A 65 -7.74 -12.68 3.99
N PRO A 66 -8.40 -13.07 5.10
CA PRO A 66 -9.86 -13.12 5.15
C PRO A 66 -10.42 -11.69 4.99
N GLY A 67 -11.42 -11.53 4.11
CA GLY A 67 -11.85 -10.27 3.45
C GLY A 67 -11.94 -8.98 4.31
N LYS A 68 -11.87 -7.77 3.75
CA LYS A 68 -12.33 -7.30 2.44
C LYS A 68 -11.20 -7.00 1.43
N THR A 69 -11.63 -7.08 0.17
CA THR A 69 -11.09 -6.64 -1.12
C THR A 69 -10.14 -5.44 -1.06
N GLU A 70 -9.27 -5.42 -2.06
CA GLU A 70 -8.42 -4.31 -2.51
C GLU A 70 -7.13 -4.05 -1.73
N ASP A 71 -6.05 -4.10 -2.52
CA ASP A 71 -4.82 -3.37 -2.32
C ASP A 71 -5.14 -1.87 -2.13
N ARG A 72 -5.51 -1.48 -0.91
CA ARG A 72 -5.39 -0.09 -0.45
C ARG A 72 -3.90 0.23 -0.25
N THR A 73 -3.19 0.33 -1.36
CA THR A 73 -2.10 1.29 -1.55
C THR A 73 -2.68 2.59 -2.09
N GLU A 74 -3.73 3.10 -1.44
CA GLU A 74 -4.11 4.50 -1.57
C GLU A 74 -4.29 5.04 -0.17
N GLN A 75 -3.30 5.82 0.23
CA GLN A 75 -3.41 6.74 1.34
C GLN A 75 -4.27 7.92 0.86
N THR A 76 -5.54 7.67 0.57
CA THR A 76 -6.52 8.74 0.38
C THR A 76 -6.84 9.30 1.76
N ARG A 77 -6.41 10.55 1.98
CA ARG A 77 -7.14 11.50 2.84
C ARG A 77 -8.63 11.34 2.51
N PRO A 78 -9.54 11.42 3.49
CA PRO A 78 -10.95 11.12 3.25
C PRO A 78 -11.39 11.89 2.00
N GLU A 79 -11.93 11.18 1.01
CA GLU A 79 -12.19 11.72 -0.33
C GLU A 79 -13.00 13.02 -0.28
N SER A 80 -13.77 13.23 0.80
CA SER A 80 -14.41 14.49 1.16
C SER A 80 -13.47 15.69 1.16
N ASP A 81 -12.27 15.55 1.71
CA ASP A 81 -11.31 16.64 1.87
C ASP A 81 -10.65 17.00 0.54
N ILE A 82 -10.42 16.00 -0.30
CA ILE A 82 -9.87 16.20 -1.65
C ILE A 82 -10.94 16.87 -2.53
N VAL A 83 -12.18 16.40 -2.48
CA VAL A 83 -13.30 16.98 -3.24
C VAL A 83 -13.60 18.41 -2.77
N ALA A 84 -13.58 18.68 -1.46
CA ALA A 84 -13.75 20.02 -0.93
C ALA A 84 -12.63 20.96 -1.40
N PHE A 85 -11.37 20.54 -1.30
CA PHE A 85 -10.23 21.31 -1.75
C PHE A 85 -10.26 21.61 -3.26
N LEU A 86 -10.66 20.64 -4.08
CA LEU A 86 -10.80 20.84 -5.52
C LEU A 86 -11.94 21.80 -5.87
N LYS A 87 -13.07 21.74 -5.14
CA LYS A 87 -14.17 22.70 -5.31
C LYS A 87 -13.74 24.13 -4.99
N ASP A 88 -13.01 24.32 -3.90
CA ASP A 88 -12.50 25.65 -3.52
C ASP A 88 -11.54 26.21 -4.58
N GLN A 89 -10.66 25.37 -5.13
CA GLN A 89 -9.77 25.79 -6.22
C GLN A 89 -10.51 26.18 -7.50
N ILE A 90 -11.55 25.44 -7.87
CA ILE A 90 -12.35 25.76 -9.07
C ILE A 90 -12.98 27.14 -8.91
N LYS A 91 -13.58 27.42 -7.75
CA LYS A 91 -14.21 28.70 -7.45
C LYS A 91 -13.24 29.88 -7.58
N VAL A 92 -12.04 29.75 -7.02
CA VAL A 92 -11.00 30.79 -7.11
C VAL A 92 -10.57 31.02 -8.56
N LYS A 93 -10.44 29.96 -9.36
CA LYS A 93 -10.06 30.06 -10.78
C LYS A 93 -11.16 30.71 -11.62
N ASP A 94 -12.42 30.40 -11.35
CA ASP A 94 -13.56 31.02 -12.05
C ASP A 94 -13.61 32.55 -11.80
N GLU A 95 -13.36 32.99 -10.56
CA GLU A 95 -13.28 34.42 -10.23
C GLU A 95 -12.13 35.11 -10.98
N GLN A 96 -10.95 34.47 -11.05
CA GLN A 96 -9.80 35.00 -11.79
C GLN A 96 -10.08 35.12 -13.30
N ILE A 97 -10.77 34.13 -13.88
CA ILE A 97 -11.16 34.16 -15.30
C ILE A 97 -12.14 35.32 -15.54
N ASN A 98 -13.13 35.51 -14.68
CA ASN A 98 -14.08 36.61 -14.82
C ASN A 98 -13.39 37.98 -14.75
N GLN A 99 -12.44 38.16 -13.82
CA GLN A 99 -11.66 39.40 -13.73
C GLN A 99 -10.78 39.65 -14.98
N LEU A 100 -10.25 38.60 -15.60
CA LEU A 100 -9.49 38.72 -16.86
C LEU A 100 -10.40 39.12 -18.02
N ILE A 101 -11.61 38.56 -18.09
CA ILE A 101 -12.61 38.91 -19.11
C ILE A 101 -13.03 40.37 -18.98
N GLU A 102 -13.34 40.84 -17.77
CA GLU A 102 -13.75 42.22 -17.54
C GLU A 102 -12.63 43.22 -17.89
N ARG A 103 -11.39 42.94 -17.47
CA ARG A 103 -10.24 43.77 -17.88
C ARG A 103 -10.07 43.81 -19.40
N SER A 104 -10.25 42.68 -20.08
CA SER A 104 -10.19 42.63 -21.55
C SER A 104 -11.31 43.44 -22.22
N ARG A 105 -12.49 43.53 -21.59
CA ARG A 105 -13.60 44.37 -22.07
C ARG A 105 -13.29 45.85 -21.88
N GLU A 106 -12.80 46.25 -20.72
CA GLU A 106 -12.40 47.63 -20.42
C GLU A 106 -11.31 48.12 -21.38
N THR A 107 -10.27 47.30 -21.64
CA THR A 107 -9.21 47.67 -22.59
C THR A 107 -9.72 47.80 -24.02
N ASN A 108 -10.72 47.01 -24.42
CA ASN A 108 -11.32 47.10 -25.76
C ASN A 108 -12.27 48.30 -25.94
N ILE A 109 -12.75 48.91 -24.85
CA ILE A 109 -13.57 50.14 -24.91
C ILE A 109 -12.68 51.40 -24.94
N LEU A 110 -11.46 51.32 -24.41
CA LEU A 110 -10.50 52.42 -24.31
C LEU A 110 -9.54 52.53 -25.50
N LEU A 111 -9.63 51.61 -26.47
CA LEU A 111 -8.91 51.63 -27.75
C LEU A 111 -9.82 52.11 -28.88
#